data_AF-A0A426QN62-F1
#
_entry.id   AF-A0A426QN62-F1
#
_cell.length_a   1.000
_cell.length_b   1.000
_cell.length_c   1.000
_cell.angle_alpha   90.00
_cell.angle_beta   90.00
_cell.angle_gamma   90.00
#
_symmetry.space_group_name_H-M   'P 1'
#
loop_
_entity.id
_entity.type
_entity.pdbx_description
1 polymer ?
#
loop_
_entity_poly.entity_id
_entity_poly.type
_entity_poly.pdbx_seq_one_letter_code
_entity_poly.pdbx_strand_id
1 'polypeptide(L)'
;MESQGKLRDMWEAAQHLQHAFPERIQSVAWFAFEGGFQRIGHPKLIQIAPFSQSAKVSGSTRKWPFLDKEATQPRGALVMRIQVDEQDLYVVEIQRRTRPKADGSGEFSEESMSGLCFHLDSETDLEEWLRILLSRIRYSEGVFKGLVGSCPGDADTFAHSKSKNDTVPCEAAARNALRKMGVKL
;
A
#
# COMPACT_ATOMS: atom_id res chain seq x y z
N MET A 1 -20.86 1.24 4.17
CA MET A 1 -20.04 2.45 3.92
C MET A 1 -19.56 2.40 2.48
N GLU A 2 -19.63 3.52 1.75
CA GLU A 2 -19.19 3.57 0.34
C GLU A 2 -17.67 3.77 0.26
N SER A 3 -17.05 3.24 -0.80
CA SER A 3 -15.61 3.35 -1.06
C SER A 3 -15.20 4.81 -1.31
N GLN A 4 -14.10 5.25 -0.70
CA GLN A 4 -13.52 6.58 -0.88
C GLN A 4 -12.13 6.54 -1.54
N GLY A 5 -11.84 5.44 -2.22
CA GLY A 5 -10.56 5.15 -2.86
C GLY A 5 -9.75 4.10 -2.10
N LYS A 6 -9.07 3.21 -2.82
CA LYS A 6 -8.44 2.01 -2.25
C LYS A 6 -7.49 2.29 -1.09
N LEU A 7 -6.72 3.37 -1.16
CA LEU A 7 -5.75 3.72 -0.13
C LEU A 7 -6.43 4.02 1.21
N ARG A 8 -7.48 4.84 1.19
CA ARG A 8 -8.25 5.20 2.38
C ARG A 8 -9.03 4.00 2.91
N ASP A 9 -9.68 3.28 2.01
CA ASP A 9 -10.45 2.08 2.36
C ASP A 9 -9.56 1.02 3.04
N MET A 10 -8.32 0.82 2.58
CA MET A 10 -7.37 -0.11 3.21
C MET A 10 -6.97 0.31 4.62
N TRP A 11 -6.76 1.61 4.85
CA TRP A 11 -6.47 2.16 6.19
C TRP A 11 -7.66 1.99 7.15
N GLU A 12 -8.87 2.29 6.68
CA GLU A 12 -10.10 2.13 7.47
C GLU A 12 -10.39 0.63 7.72
N ALA A 13 -10.15 -0.24 6.75
CA ALA A 13 -10.26 -1.69 6.92
C ALA A 13 -9.29 -2.24 7.97
N ALA A 14 -8.03 -1.79 7.99
CA ALA A 14 -7.07 -2.22 8.99
C ALA A 14 -7.51 -1.84 10.41
N GLN A 15 -7.97 -0.59 10.61
CA GLN A 15 -8.52 -0.14 11.90
C GLN A 15 -9.80 -0.89 12.27
N HIS A 16 -10.66 -1.19 11.30
CA HIS A 16 -11.86 -1.98 11.53
C HIS A 16 -11.52 -3.38 12.03
N LEU A 17 -10.54 -4.06 11.40
CA LEU A 17 -10.07 -5.36 11.87
C LEU A 17 -9.47 -5.30 13.28
N GLN A 18 -8.74 -4.22 13.61
CA GLN A 18 -8.25 -4.01 14.98
C GLN A 18 -9.41 -3.94 15.99
N HIS A 19 -10.48 -3.22 15.65
CA HIS A 19 -11.65 -3.10 16.52
C HIS A 19 -12.43 -4.43 16.63
N ALA A 20 -12.47 -5.22 15.56
CA ALA A 20 -13.19 -6.49 15.52
C ALA A 20 -12.43 -7.65 16.21
N PHE A 21 -11.10 -7.61 16.20
CA PHE A 21 -10.22 -8.65 16.78
C PHE A 21 -9.14 -8.05 17.70
N PRO A 22 -9.52 -7.28 18.74
CA PRO A 22 -8.56 -6.57 19.59
C PRO A 22 -7.65 -7.51 20.40
N GLU A 23 -8.06 -8.75 20.61
CA GLU A 23 -7.27 -9.78 21.26
C GLU A 23 -6.09 -10.27 20.40
N ARG A 24 -6.18 -10.08 19.09
CA ARG A 24 -5.14 -10.51 18.13
C ARG A 24 -4.40 -9.36 17.51
N ILE A 25 -5.10 -8.28 17.13
CA ILE A 25 -4.48 -7.08 16.55
C ILE A 25 -4.32 -6.04 17.65
N GLN A 26 -3.10 -5.92 18.17
CA GLN A 26 -2.82 -5.00 19.26
C GLN A 26 -2.78 -3.54 18.80
N SER A 27 -2.26 -3.27 17.59
CA SER A 27 -2.20 -1.90 17.08
C SER A 27 -2.14 -1.79 15.57
N VAL A 28 -2.66 -0.68 15.05
CA VAL A 28 -2.51 -0.25 13.66
C VAL A 28 -1.89 1.16 13.67
N ALA A 29 -0.85 1.36 12.88
CA ALA A 29 -0.14 2.64 12.76
C ALA A 29 0.25 2.91 11.31
N TRP A 30 0.34 4.17 10.91
CA TRP A 30 0.94 4.57 9.63
C TRP A 30 2.36 5.10 9.85
N PHE A 31 3.23 4.94 8.86
CA PHE A 31 4.63 5.37 8.93
C PHE A 31 4.90 6.56 8.00
N ALA A 32 5.66 7.52 8.48
CA ALA A 32 6.34 8.51 7.66
C ALA A 32 7.78 8.71 8.15
N PHE A 33 8.71 8.98 7.24
CA PHE A 33 10.10 9.25 7.62
C PHE A 33 10.22 10.45 8.59
N GLU A 34 9.36 11.45 8.43
CA GLU A 34 9.25 12.57 9.36
C GLU A 34 8.31 12.19 10.52
N GLY A 35 8.86 11.51 11.53
CA GLY A 35 8.16 11.21 12.78
C GLY A 35 7.82 9.74 13.04
N GLY A 36 8.24 8.83 12.16
CA GLY A 36 8.11 7.39 12.37
C GLY A 36 6.66 6.90 12.37
N PHE A 37 6.35 5.94 13.25
CA PHE A 37 5.01 5.38 13.38
C PHE A 37 4.06 6.28 14.18
N GLN A 38 2.88 6.49 13.62
CA GLN A 38 1.81 7.28 14.21
C GLN A 38 0.51 6.48 14.21
N ARG A 39 -0.18 6.47 15.36
CA ARG A 39 -1.46 5.75 15.55
C ARG A 39 -2.68 6.67 15.44
N ILE A 40 -2.46 7.98 15.47
CA ILE A 40 -3.52 8.99 15.58
C ILE A 40 -3.51 9.86 14.32
N GLY A 41 -4.70 10.29 13.90
CA GLY A 41 -4.89 11.21 12.79
C GLY A 41 -4.88 10.51 11.42
N HIS A 42 -4.95 11.33 10.37
CA HIS A 42 -4.95 10.83 9.00
C HIS A 42 -3.55 10.38 8.57
N PRO A 43 -3.45 9.27 7.80
CA PRO A 43 -2.16 8.78 7.36
C PRO A 43 -1.47 9.77 6.43
N LYS A 44 -0.19 10.05 6.71
CA LYS A 44 0.68 10.77 5.77
C LYS A 44 1.21 9.79 4.73
N LEU A 45 1.24 10.22 3.47
CA LEU A 45 1.80 9.44 2.39
C LEU A 45 3.26 9.78 2.17
N ILE A 46 4.06 8.75 1.91
CA ILE A 46 5.46 8.92 1.49
C ILE A 46 5.47 9.16 -0.02
N GLN A 47 5.97 10.32 -0.45
CA GLN A 47 6.01 10.65 -1.87
C GLN A 47 7.00 9.77 -2.64
N ILE A 48 6.57 9.24 -3.78
CA ILE A 48 7.45 8.52 -4.70
C ILE A 48 8.21 9.55 -5.54
N ALA A 49 9.53 9.57 -5.40
CA ALA A 49 10.37 10.55 -6.09
C ALA A 49 10.34 10.37 -7.62
N PRO A 50 10.18 11.45 -8.40
CA PRO A 50 10.36 11.43 -9.84
C PRO A 50 11.76 10.97 -10.27
N PHE A 51 11.87 10.53 -11.52
CA PHE A 51 13.16 10.24 -12.14
C PHE A 51 13.94 11.53 -12.41
N SER A 52 15.27 11.49 -12.26
CA SER A 52 16.14 12.56 -12.76
C SER A 52 16.01 12.69 -14.29
N GLN A 53 16.30 13.87 -14.82
CA GLN A 53 16.28 14.09 -16.27
C GLN A 53 17.24 13.16 -17.02
N SER A 54 18.38 12.84 -16.41
CA SER A 54 19.42 11.96 -16.98
C SER A 54 19.08 10.46 -16.95
N ALA A 55 18.05 10.03 -16.22
CA ALA A 55 17.69 8.62 -16.14
C ALA A 55 17.34 8.02 -17.52
N LYS A 56 17.88 6.86 -17.86
CA LYS A 56 17.54 6.16 -19.10
C LYS A 56 16.36 5.22 -18.86
N VAL A 57 15.14 5.74 -18.98
CA VAL A 57 13.88 4.99 -18.79
C VAL A 57 12.87 5.35 -19.89
N SER A 58 11.88 4.48 -20.11
CA SER A 58 10.81 4.73 -21.08
C SER A 58 9.95 5.94 -20.68
N GLY A 59 9.20 6.49 -21.63
CA GLY A 59 8.27 7.60 -21.38
C GLY A 59 7.14 7.24 -20.41
N SER A 60 6.61 6.01 -20.46
CA SER A 60 5.58 5.53 -19.52
C SER A 60 6.14 5.44 -18.11
N THR A 61 7.32 4.81 -17.98
CA THR A 61 8.00 4.60 -16.71
C THR A 61 8.37 5.94 -16.08
N ARG A 62 8.89 6.89 -16.87
CA ARG A 62 9.19 8.24 -16.39
C ARG A 62 7.97 8.97 -15.83
N LYS A 63 6.81 8.81 -16.47
CA LYS A 63 5.56 9.47 -16.07
C LYS A 63 4.83 8.72 -14.97
N TRP A 64 5.12 7.44 -14.75
CA TRP A 64 4.39 6.61 -13.79
C TRP A 64 4.34 7.18 -12.36
N PRO A 65 5.42 7.77 -11.79
CA PRO A 65 5.42 8.32 -10.43
C PRO A 65 4.39 9.42 -10.16
N PHE A 66 3.71 9.95 -11.17
CA PHE A 66 2.73 11.03 -11.02
C PHE A 66 1.29 10.51 -11.05
N LEU A 67 0.33 11.23 -10.46
CA LEU A 67 -1.10 10.90 -10.48
C LEU A 67 -1.80 11.44 -11.73
N ASP A 68 -1.26 12.49 -12.32
CA ASP A 68 -1.80 13.16 -13.48
C ASP A 68 -0.91 12.97 -14.71
N LYS A 69 -1.47 13.31 -15.88
CA LYS A 69 -0.76 13.20 -17.16
C LYS A 69 0.25 14.34 -17.38
N GLU A 70 0.06 15.46 -16.69
CA GLU A 70 0.90 16.66 -16.77
C GLU A 70 2.16 16.54 -15.89
N ALA A 71 2.24 15.48 -15.09
CA ALA A 71 3.34 15.19 -14.18
C ALA A 71 3.54 16.29 -13.11
N THR A 72 2.44 16.79 -12.55
CA THR A 72 2.46 17.85 -11.54
C THR A 72 2.36 17.31 -10.11
N GLN A 73 1.69 16.17 -9.92
CA GLN A 73 1.42 15.61 -8.60
C GLN A 73 2.05 14.21 -8.46
N PRO A 74 3.13 14.05 -7.68
CA PRO A 74 3.68 12.72 -7.37
C PRO A 74 2.68 11.84 -6.60
N ARG A 75 2.72 10.53 -6.85
CA ARG A 75 2.00 9.52 -6.08
C ARG A 75 2.56 9.43 -4.67
N GLY A 76 1.67 9.24 -3.71
CA GLY A 76 2.03 8.79 -2.38
C GLY A 76 2.00 7.26 -2.24
N ALA A 77 2.78 6.76 -1.28
CA ALA A 77 2.65 5.41 -0.74
C ALA A 77 2.20 5.50 0.73
N LEU A 78 1.15 4.78 1.07
CA LEU A 78 0.76 4.50 2.44
C LEU A 78 1.56 3.31 2.92
N VAL A 79 2.25 3.47 4.06
CA VAL A 79 2.90 2.37 4.77
C VAL A 79 2.21 2.20 6.12
N MET A 80 1.65 1.03 6.36
CA MET A 80 0.99 0.67 7.62
C MET A 80 1.80 -0.39 8.33
N ARG A 81 1.84 -0.31 9.66
CA ARG A 81 2.16 -1.41 10.55
C ARG A 81 0.88 -1.91 11.21
N ILE A 82 0.71 -3.21 11.21
CA ILE A 82 -0.33 -3.94 11.93
C ILE A 82 0.40 -4.90 12.86
N GLN A 83 0.29 -4.67 14.17
CA GLN A 83 0.86 -5.55 15.17
C GLN A 83 -0.16 -6.65 15.47
N VAL A 84 0.18 -7.90 15.18
CA VAL A 84 -0.67 -9.09 15.36
C VAL A 84 0.05 -10.13 16.18
N ASP A 85 -0.55 -10.63 17.25
CA ASP A 85 0.02 -11.67 18.12
C ASP A 85 1.49 -11.37 18.51
N GLU A 86 1.77 -10.11 18.86
CA GLU A 86 3.11 -9.56 19.18
C GLU A 86 4.12 -9.49 18.01
N GLN A 87 3.69 -9.74 16.79
CA GLN A 87 4.51 -9.63 15.58
C GLN A 87 4.11 -8.43 14.72
N ASP A 88 5.12 -7.77 14.17
CA ASP A 88 4.94 -6.65 13.25
C ASP A 88 4.72 -7.14 11.82
N LEU A 89 3.57 -6.78 11.25
CA LEU A 89 3.26 -6.96 9.83
C LEU A 89 3.13 -5.60 9.16
N TYR A 90 3.78 -5.44 8.01
CA TYR A 90 3.74 -4.19 7.25
C TYR A 90 2.91 -4.34 5.98
N VAL A 91 2.20 -3.28 5.61
CA VAL A 91 1.43 -3.18 4.37
C VAL A 91 1.79 -1.90 3.63
N VAL A 92 2.00 -1.99 2.32
CA VAL A 92 2.20 -0.83 1.42
C VAL A 92 1.09 -0.77 0.39
N GLU A 93 0.41 0.37 0.35
CA GLU A 93 -0.51 0.74 -0.73
C GLU A 93 0.01 1.95 -1.49
N ILE A 94 -0.03 1.90 -2.82
CA ILE A 94 0.36 3.04 -3.66
C ILE A 94 -0.90 3.75 -4.13
N GLN A 95 -0.88 5.07 -4.05
CA GLN A 95 -1.95 5.91 -4.57
C GLN A 95 -2.12 5.69 -6.08
N ARG A 96 -3.37 5.49 -6.49
CA ARG A 96 -3.76 5.11 -7.86
C ARG A 96 -4.28 6.32 -8.61
N ARG A 97 -4.10 6.32 -9.94
CA ARG A 97 -4.85 7.27 -10.78
C ARG A 97 -6.29 6.80 -10.89
N THR A 98 -7.20 7.75 -10.93
CA THR A 98 -8.54 7.52 -11.44
C THR A 98 -8.52 7.63 -12.97
N ARG A 99 -9.24 6.73 -13.63
CA ARG A 99 -9.39 6.66 -15.07
C ARG A 99 -10.87 6.46 -15.40
N PRO A 100 -11.41 7.09 -16.45
CA PRO A 100 -12.74 6.76 -16.93
C PRO A 100 -12.86 5.26 -17.18
N LYS A 101 -13.99 4.66 -16.82
CA LYS A 101 -14.28 3.27 -17.14
C LYS A 101 -14.38 3.11 -18.66
N ALA A 102 -13.89 1.98 -19.16
CA ALA A 102 -13.94 1.65 -20.58
C ALA A 102 -15.35 1.26 -21.07
N ASP A 103 -16.32 1.13 -20.15
CA ASP A 103 -17.70 0.74 -20.45
C ASP A 103 -18.59 1.89 -20.95
N GLY A 104 -18.05 3.11 -21.05
CA GLY A 104 -18.78 4.28 -21.54
C GLY A 104 -19.82 4.82 -20.57
N SER A 105 -19.88 4.32 -19.33
CA SER A 105 -20.82 4.79 -18.29
C SER A 105 -20.58 6.23 -17.83
N GLY A 106 -19.42 6.82 -18.17
CA GLY A 106 -18.98 8.11 -17.62
C GLY A 106 -18.45 8.01 -16.18
N GLU A 107 -18.48 6.82 -15.58
CA GLU A 107 -17.93 6.57 -14.25
C GLU A 107 -16.40 6.47 -14.29
N PHE A 108 -15.76 6.71 -13.15
CA PHE A 108 -14.32 6.56 -12.97
C PHE A 108 -14.00 5.26 -12.21
N SER A 109 -12.83 4.69 -12.49
CA SER A 109 -12.24 3.55 -11.81
C SER A 109 -10.79 3.82 -11.48
N GLU A 110 -10.30 3.27 -10.38
CA GLU A 110 -8.87 3.34 -10.06
C GLU A 110 -8.06 2.31 -10.87
N GLU A 111 -6.80 2.64 -11.11
CA GLU A 111 -5.83 1.69 -11.68
C GLU A 111 -5.80 0.37 -10.90
N SER A 112 -5.76 -0.74 -11.64
CA SER A 112 -5.53 -2.06 -11.06
C SER A 112 -4.06 -2.20 -10.66
N MET A 113 -3.84 -2.34 -9.35
CA MET A 113 -2.55 -2.56 -8.70
C MET A 113 -2.74 -3.50 -7.50
N SER A 114 -1.72 -4.28 -7.19
CA SER A 114 -1.63 -5.04 -5.93
C SER A 114 -1.06 -4.17 -4.82
N GLY A 115 -1.38 -4.49 -3.57
CA GLY A 115 -0.60 -4.04 -2.43
C GLY A 115 0.57 -4.99 -2.15
N LEU A 116 1.47 -4.57 -1.26
CA LEU A 116 2.56 -5.38 -0.72
C LEU A 116 2.31 -5.60 0.78
N CYS A 117 2.49 -6.82 1.26
CA CYS A 117 2.57 -7.12 2.68
C CYS A 117 3.88 -7.84 2.99
N PHE A 118 4.48 -7.56 4.15
CA PHE A 118 5.76 -8.15 4.52
C PHE A 118 6.00 -8.18 6.03
N HIS A 119 6.87 -9.10 6.44
CA HIS A 119 7.60 -9.11 7.71
C HIS A 119 9.04 -8.69 7.47
N LEU A 120 9.69 -8.21 8.53
CA LEU A 120 11.12 -7.97 8.53
C LEU A 120 11.78 -8.88 9.55
N ASP A 121 12.99 -9.34 9.25
CA ASP A 121 13.81 -10.07 10.21
C ASP A 121 14.23 -9.16 11.38
N SER A 122 14.39 -7.86 11.10
CA SER A 122 14.63 -6.82 12.10
C SER A 122 13.85 -5.54 11.77
N GLU A 123 13.18 -4.95 12.77
CA GLU A 123 12.47 -3.67 12.60
C GLU A 123 13.41 -2.52 12.20
N THR A 124 14.71 -2.62 12.53
CA THR A 124 15.72 -1.62 12.17
C THR A 124 15.89 -1.46 10.67
N ASP A 125 15.53 -2.48 9.90
CA ASP A 125 15.75 -2.53 8.45
C ASP A 125 14.63 -1.80 7.68
N LEU A 126 13.53 -1.43 8.36
CA LEU A 126 12.35 -0.87 7.74
C LEU A 126 12.65 0.39 6.92
N GLU A 127 13.37 1.35 7.50
CA GLU A 127 13.59 2.63 6.82
C GLU A 127 14.44 2.46 5.55
N GLU A 128 15.53 1.71 5.65
CA GLU A 128 16.41 1.44 4.52
C GLU A 128 15.67 0.65 3.44
N TRP A 129 14.93 -0.40 3.85
CA TRP A 129 14.12 -1.19 2.95
C TRP A 129 13.06 -0.34 2.22
N LEU A 130 12.33 0.52 2.93
CA LEU A 130 11.33 1.41 2.32
C LEU A 130 11.96 2.38 1.32
N ARG A 131 13.15 2.92 1.60
CA ARG A 131 13.87 3.79 0.64
C ARG A 131 14.22 3.04 -0.64
N ILE A 132 14.70 1.80 -0.52
CA ILE A 132 15.00 0.93 -1.65
C ILE A 132 13.73 0.59 -2.42
N LEU A 133 12.69 0.11 -1.72
CA LEU A 133 11.40 -0.27 -2.28
C LEU A 133 10.78 0.88 -3.08
N LEU A 134 10.64 2.07 -2.47
CA LEU A 134 10.04 3.24 -3.11
C LEU A 134 10.89 3.80 -4.27
N SER A 135 12.21 3.63 -4.22
CA SER A 135 13.10 3.98 -5.33
C SER A 135 13.00 2.99 -6.50
N ARG A 136 12.80 1.70 -6.23
CA ARG A 136 12.73 0.63 -7.24
C ARG A 136 11.34 0.47 -7.87
N ILE A 137 10.27 0.66 -7.10
CA ILE A 137 8.89 0.44 -7.55
C ILE A 137 8.48 1.33 -8.73
N ARG A 138 9.08 2.51 -8.85
CA ARG A 138 8.89 3.39 -10.02
C ARG A 138 9.46 2.82 -11.32
N TYR A 139 10.47 1.95 -11.27
CA TYR A 139 11.02 1.29 -12.46
C TYR A 139 10.14 0.14 -12.94
N SER A 140 9.35 -0.46 -12.05
CA SER A 140 8.39 -1.53 -12.39
C SER A 140 6.95 -1.04 -12.51
N GLU A 141 6.75 0.28 -12.59
CA GLU A 141 5.44 0.90 -12.75
C GLU A 141 4.41 0.39 -11.71
N GLY A 142 4.85 0.21 -10.45
CA GLY A 142 3.96 -0.22 -9.36
C GLY A 142 3.81 -1.72 -9.20
N VAL A 143 4.51 -2.53 -10.00
CA VAL A 143 4.47 -3.98 -9.89
C VAL A 143 5.46 -4.44 -8.82
N PHE A 144 4.92 -4.89 -7.68
CA PHE A 144 5.70 -5.37 -6.54
C PHE A 144 6.33 -6.76 -6.73
N LYS A 145 5.81 -7.59 -7.65
CA LYS A 145 6.20 -9.01 -7.80
C LYS A 145 7.71 -9.21 -7.94
N GLY A 146 8.41 -8.30 -8.62
CA GLY A 146 9.87 -8.37 -8.80
C GLY A 146 10.70 -7.84 -7.62
N LEU A 147 10.05 -7.25 -6.61
CA LEU A 147 10.70 -6.64 -5.43
C LEU A 147 10.56 -7.49 -4.17
N VAL A 148 9.55 -8.36 -4.12
CA VAL A 148 9.29 -9.28 -3.00
C VAL A 148 10.55 -10.03 -2.56
N GLY A 149 11.30 -10.61 -3.50
CA GLY A 149 12.51 -11.38 -3.19
C GLY A 149 13.72 -10.57 -2.70
N SER A 150 13.58 -9.24 -2.57
CA SER A 150 14.61 -8.37 -2.00
C SER A 150 14.25 -7.82 -0.61
N CYS A 151 13.12 -8.25 -0.05
CA CYS A 151 12.74 -7.91 1.32
C CYS A 151 13.72 -8.55 2.31
N PRO A 152 14.20 -7.81 3.33
CA PRO A 152 14.95 -8.41 4.45
C PRO A 152 13.97 -9.07 5.43
N GLY A 153 13.43 -10.21 5.00
CA GLY A 153 12.38 -10.98 5.66
C GLY A 153 11.44 -11.61 4.61
N ASP A 154 10.20 -11.88 5.00
CA ASP A 154 9.20 -12.46 4.10
C ASP A 154 8.26 -11.40 3.53
N ALA A 155 7.95 -11.48 2.24
CA ALA A 155 7.03 -10.56 1.58
C ALA A 155 6.12 -11.29 0.58
N ASP A 156 4.94 -10.72 0.32
CA ASP A 156 4.07 -11.16 -0.77
C ASP A 156 3.21 -9.98 -1.26
N THR A 157 2.63 -10.16 -2.44
CA THR A 157 1.63 -9.24 -2.98
C THR A 157 0.22 -9.74 -2.69
N PHE A 158 -0.70 -8.81 -2.49
CA PHE A 158 -2.12 -9.13 -2.33
C PHE A 158 -2.99 -8.36 -3.32
N ALA A 159 -4.06 -9.00 -3.74
CA ALA A 159 -5.06 -8.42 -4.64
C ALA A 159 -6.21 -7.80 -3.84
N HIS A 160 -6.80 -6.76 -4.41
CA HIS A 160 -7.98 -6.09 -3.86
C HIS A 160 -9.27 -6.80 -4.29
N SER A 161 -9.42 -8.07 -3.89
CA SER A 161 -10.66 -8.80 -4.12
C SER A 161 -11.81 -8.12 -3.39
N LYS A 162 -12.94 -7.94 -4.08
CA LYS A 162 -14.20 -7.53 -3.45
C LYS A 162 -14.88 -8.77 -2.87
N SER A 163 -15.39 -8.68 -1.65
CA SER A 163 -16.28 -9.70 -1.09
C SER A 163 -17.67 -9.10 -0.90
N LYS A 164 -18.72 -9.92 -1.13
CA LYS A 164 -20.09 -9.53 -0.77
C LYS A 164 -20.31 -9.46 0.74
N ASN A 165 -19.42 -10.10 1.50
CA ASN A 165 -19.47 -10.17 2.96
C ASN A 165 -18.58 -9.11 3.63
N ASP A 166 -17.96 -8.20 2.85
CA ASP A 166 -17.21 -7.07 3.40
C ASP A 166 -18.18 -6.18 4.20
N THR A 167 -17.90 -5.99 5.48
CA THR A 167 -18.67 -5.07 6.33
C THR A 167 -18.21 -3.62 6.14
N VAL A 168 -16.93 -3.44 5.76
CA VAL A 168 -16.33 -2.19 5.31
C VAL A 168 -15.57 -2.39 4.00
N PRO A 169 -15.46 -1.35 3.14
CA PRO A 169 -14.65 -1.43 1.92
C PRO A 169 -13.25 -1.96 2.19
N CYS A 170 -12.74 -2.84 1.31
CA CYS A 170 -11.42 -3.44 1.40
C CYS A 170 -11.17 -4.39 2.59
N GLU A 171 -12.18 -4.76 3.38
CA GLU A 171 -12.02 -5.74 4.47
C GLU A 171 -11.38 -7.05 3.99
N ALA A 172 -11.93 -7.68 2.93
CA ALA A 172 -11.35 -8.88 2.35
C ALA A 172 -9.92 -8.69 1.84
N ALA A 173 -9.57 -7.50 1.35
CA ALA A 173 -8.21 -7.20 0.90
C ALA A 173 -7.24 -7.09 2.09
N ALA A 174 -7.65 -6.45 3.19
CA ALA A 174 -6.87 -6.40 4.43
C ALA A 174 -6.68 -7.80 5.03
N ARG A 175 -7.75 -8.61 5.12
CA ARG A 175 -7.65 -10.03 5.54
C ARG A 175 -6.75 -10.84 4.62
N ASN A 176 -6.78 -10.58 3.31
CA ASN A 176 -5.91 -11.25 2.35
C ASN A 176 -4.44 -10.93 2.62
N ALA A 177 -4.09 -9.67 2.88
CA ALA A 177 -2.73 -9.27 3.27
C ALA A 177 -2.26 -10.00 4.53
N LEU A 178 -3.08 -10.04 5.58
CA LEU A 178 -2.80 -10.78 6.81
C LEU A 178 -2.57 -12.28 6.55
N ARG A 179 -3.46 -12.90 5.76
CA ARG A 179 -3.39 -14.32 5.42
C ARG A 179 -2.13 -14.68 4.64
N LYS A 180 -1.66 -13.78 3.76
CA LYS A 180 -0.40 -13.98 3.03
C LYS A 180 0.79 -14.07 3.97
N MET A 181 0.72 -13.42 5.12
CA MET A 181 1.71 -13.42 6.18
C MET A 181 1.37 -14.43 7.30
N GLY A 182 0.54 -15.43 7.02
CA GLY A 182 0.22 -16.51 7.97
C GLY A 182 -0.85 -16.20 9.02
N VAL A 183 -1.37 -14.97 9.06
CA VAL A 183 -2.41 -14.56 10.02
C VAL A 183 -3.81 -14.84 9.47
N LYS A 184 -4.61 -15.64 10.19
CA LYS A 184 -6.02 -15.93 9.83
C LYS A 184 -6.97 -15.33 10.87
N LEU A 185 -7.72 -14.30 10.50
CA LEU A 185 -8.79 -13.69 11.30
C LEU A 185 -10.18 -14.05 10.75
#